data_AF-A0A8T4ZT77-F1
#
_entry.id   AF-A0A8T4ZT77-F1
#
_cell.length_a   1.000
_cell.length_b   1.000
_cell.length_c   1.000
_cell.angle_alpha   90.00
_cell.angle_beta   90.00
_cell.angle_gamma   90.00
#
_symmetry.space_group_name_H-M   'P 1'
#
loop_
_entity.id
_entity.type
_entity.pdbx_description
1 polymer ?
#
loop_
_entity_poly.entity_id
_entity_poly.type
_entity_poly.pdbx_seq_one_letter_code
_entity_poly.pdbx_strand_id
1 'polypeptide(L)'
;MAVNTVIRTVKQAVWLGWKVDTNWADPLVFAIYYMVRPLAGLLMAGFMFYVGSTVVNVFSGEHFAFLLIGNSFFIYIVQIVMSMSMLIHDDRAHYEVLKHIYLSPSSLTWYI
;
A
#
# COMPACT_ATOMS: atom_id res chain seq x y z
N MET A 1 23.59 -23.29 -8.66
CA MET A 1 22.73 -23.90 -7.62
C MET A 1 22.19 -22.86 -6.62
N ALA A 2 23.02 -21.94 -6.12
CA ALA A 2 22.59 -20.89 -5.18
C ALA A 2 21.56 -19.90 -5.77
N VAL A 3 21.78 -19.38 -6.99
CA VAL A 3 20.88 -18.39 -7.63
C VAL A 3 19.45 -18.92 -7.81
N ASN A 4 19.28 -20.14 -8.33
CA ASN A 4 17.96 -20.75 -8.48
C ASN A 4 17.25 -20.93 -7.13
N THR A 5 18.01 -21.18 -6.06
CA THR A 5 17.46 -21.30 -4.72
C THR A 5 16.97 -19.94 -4.21
N VAL A 6 17.77 -18.88 -4.40
CA VAL A 6 17.40 -17.50 -4.02
C VAL A 6 16.14 -17.04 -4.77
N ILE A 7 16.09 -17.21 -6.09
CA ILE A 7 14.93 -16.83 -6.90
C ILE A 7 13.68 -17.57 -6.42
N ARG A 8 13.81 -18.87 -6.12
CA ARG A 8 12.70 -19.66 -5.58
C ARG A 8 12.26 -19.12 -4.22
N THR A 9 13.18 -18.82 -3.32
CA THR A 9 12.86 -18.26 -2.00
C THR A 9 12.16 -16.91 -2.11
N VAL A 10 12.69 -15.98 -2.91
CA VAL A 10 12.08 -14.66 -3.14
C VAL A 10 10.68 -14.80 -3.72
N LYS A 11 10.50 -15.66 -4.73
CA LYS A 11 9.18 -15.92 -5.33
C LYS A 11 8.18 -16.42 -4.29
N GLN A 12 8.58 -17.37 -3.44
CA GLN A 12 7.70 -17.91 -2.40
C GLN A 12 7.40 -16.88 -1.30
N ALA A 13 8.39 -16.08 -0.91
CA ALA A 13 8.21 -15.01 0.08
C ALA A 13 7.25 -13.92 -0.43
N VAL A 14 7.42 -13.45 -1.68
CA VAL A 14 6.52 -12.47 -2.30
C VAL A 14 5.11 -13.04 -2.44
N TRP A 15 4.98 -14.32 -2.81
CA TRP A 15 3.68 -14.98 -2.93
C TRP A 15 2.97 -15.16 -1.59
N LEU A 16 3.71 -15.54 -0.55
CA LEU A 16 3.18 -15.67 0.81
C LEU A 16 2.77 -14.29 1.34
N GLY A 17 3.64 -13.28 1.22
CA GLY A 17 3.36 -11.90 1.62
C GLY A 17 2.10 -11.37 0.94
N TRP A 18 1.97 -11.56 -0.37
CA TRP A 18 0.74 -11.22 -1.09
C TRP A 18 -0.50 -11.87 -0.47
N LYS A 19 -0.49 -13.17 -0.18
CA LYS A 19 -1.64 -13.85 0.41
C LYS A 19 -1.98 -13.36 1.82
N VAL A 20 -0.96 -13.06 2.61
CA VAL A 20 -1.09 -12.53 3.96
C VAL A 20 -1.71 -11.14 3.92
N ASP A 21 -1.12 -10.22 3.14
CA ASP A 21 -1.57 -8.82 3.03
C ASP A 21 -2.97 -8.68 2.39
N THR A 22 -3.30 -9.56 1.44
CA THR A 22 -4.62 -9.58 0.81
C THR A 22 -5.68 -10.28 1.66
N ASN A 23 -5.31 -10.84 2.82
CA ASN A 23 -6.19 -11.68 3.63
C ASN A 23 -6.86 -12.80 2.80
N TRP A 24 -6.09 -13.42 1.90
CA TRP A 24 -6.56 -14.47 0.99
C TRP A 24 -7.75 -14.07 0.10
N ALA A 25 -7.94 -12.77 -0.15
CA ALA A 25 -9.00 -12.28 -1.00
C ALA A 25 -8.86 -12.72 -2.47
N ASP A 26 -9.98 -12.73 -3.19
CA ASP A 26 -9.97 -12.89 -4.65
C ASP A 26 -9.09 -11.79 -5.29
N PRO A 27 -8.06 -12.15 -6.09
CA PRO A 27 -7.15 -11.20 -6.69
C PRO A 27 -7.84 -10.09 -7.50
N LEU A 28 -8.97 -10.41 -8.15
CA LEU A 28 -9.69 -9.45 -8.97
C LEU A 28 -10.43 -8.43 -8.11
N VAL A 29 -11.13 -8.90 -7.06
CA VAL A 29 -11.85 -8.03 -6.13
C VAL A 29 -10.86 -7.13 -5.38
N PHE A 30 -9.74 -7.71 -4.93
CA PHE A 30 -8.68 -6.96 -4.28
C PHE A 30 -8.09 -5.90 -5.20
N ALA A 31 -7.78 -6.23 -6.46
CA ALA A 31 -7.24 -5.28 -7.43
C ALA A 31 -8.20 -4.11 -7.68
N ILE A 32 -9.50 -4.39 -7.86
CA ILE A 32 -10.51 -3.35 -8.03
C ILE A 32 -10.57 -2.46 -6.78
N TYR A 33 -10.66 -3.05 -5.60
CA TYR A 33 -10.71 -2.28 -4.35
C TYR A 33 -9.47 -1.39 -4.18
N TYR A 34 -8.29 -1.95 -4.44
CA TYR A 34 -7.02 -1.25 -4.28
C TYR A 34 -6.83 -0.12 -5.31
N MET A 35 -7.43 -0.23 -6.50
CA MET A 35 -7.46 0.86 -7.48
C MET A 35 -8.53 1.91 -7.18
N VAL A 36 -9.74 1.48 -6.79
CA VAL A 36 -10.86 2.40 -6.55
C VAL A 36 -10.62 3.27 -5.33
N ARG A 37 -10.04 2.72 -4.25
CA ARG A 37 -9.81 3.46 -3.00
C ARG A 37 -8.99 4.75 -3.16
N PRO A 38 -7.77 4.74 -3.75
CA PRO A 38 -6.99 5.95 -3.94
C PRO A 38 -7.63 6.91 -4.95
N LEU A 39 -8.27 6.39 -6.00
CA LEU A 39 -8.99 7.21 -6.97
C LEU A 39 -10.17 7.95 -6.33
N ALA A 40 -10.94 7.26 -5.48
CA ALA A 40 -12.03 7.87 -4.73
C ALA A 40 -11.52 8.97 -3.79
N GLY A 41 -10.40 8.74 -3.10
CA GLY A 41 -9.77 9.76 -2.25
C GLY A 41 -9.34 11.01 -3.03
N LEU A 42 -8.73 10.82 -4.19
CA LEU A 42 -8.31 11.90 -5.08
C LEU A 42 -9.50 12.68 -5.64
N LEU A 43 -10.53 11.97 -6.13
CA LEU A 43 -11.75 12.58 -6.64
C LEU A 43 -12.51 13.32 -5.54
N MET A 44 -12.53 12.79 -4.32
CA MET A 44 -13.14 13.45 -3.18
C MET A 44 -12.46 14.80 -2.89
N ALA A 45 -11.13 14.84 -2.82
CA ALA A 45 -10.39 16.08 -2.62
C ALA A 45 -10.63 17.10 -3.76
N GLY A 46 -10.62 16.63 -5.01
CA GLY A 46 -10.92 17.47 -6.17
C GLY A 46 -12.35 18.02 -6.16
N PHE A 47 -13.33 17.17 -5.82
CA PHE A 47 -14.73 17.57 -5.73
C PHE A 47 -14.97 18.58 -4.61
N MET A 48 -14.36 18.40 -3.45
CA MET A 48 -14.41 19.36 -2.34
C MET A 48 -13.88 20.74 -2.77
N PHE A 49 -12.74 20.78 -3.48
CA PHE A 49 -12.20 22.04 -4.00
C PHE A 49 -13.15 22.69 -5.01
N TYR A 50 -13.68 21.90 -5.96
CA TYR A 50 -14.59 22.41 -6.99
C TYR A 50 -15.88 22.99 -6.38
N VAL A 51 -16.54 22.24 -5.48
CA VAL A 51 -17.77 22.72 -4.83
C VAL A 51 -17.49 23.91 -3.91
N GLY A 52 -16.41 23.87 -3.12
CA GLY A 52 -16.06 24.98 -2.23
C GLY A 52 -15.75 26.28 -2.97
N SER A 53 -14.98 26.20 -4.06
CA SER A 53 -14.60 27.37 -4.86
C SER A 53 -15.75 27.94 -5.71
N THR A 54 -16.68 27.10 -6.15
CA THR A 54 -17.88 27.55 -6.87
C THR A 54 -18.85 28.29 -5.96
N VAL A 55 -19.01 27.88 -4.70
CA VAL A 55 -19.85 28.60 -3.72
C VAL A 55 -19.30 30.01 -3.43
N VAL A 56 -17.98 30.17 -3.40
CA VAL A 56 -17.30 31.45 -3.08
C VAL A 56 -17.01 32.29 -4.34
N ASN A 57 -17.23 31.75 -5.55
CA ASN A 57 -16.88 32.36 -6.85
C ASN A 57 -15.38 32.69 -7.03
N VAL A 58 -14.48 31.90 -6.43
CA VAL A 58 -13.01 32.09 -6.52
C VAL A 58 -12.35 30.85 -7.14
N PHE A 59 -12.95 30.32 -8.21
CA PHE A 59 -12.35 29.19 -8.90
C PHE A 59 -11.13 29.64 -9.71
N SER A 60 -9.96 29.07 -9.41
CA SER A 60 -8.79 29.16 -10.27
C SER A 60 -8.30 27.77 -10.67
N GLY A 61 -8.13 27.56 -11.97
CA GLY A 61 -7.68 26.27 -12.51
C GLY A 61 -6.27 25.90 -12.05
N GLU A 62 -5.41 26.89 -11.81
CA GLU A 62 -4.04 26.67 -11.33
C GLU A 62 -4.00 26.08 -9.91
N HIS A 63 -4.83 26.59 -8.99
CA HIS A 63 -4.91 26.05 -7.63
C HIS A 63 -5.54 24.65 -7.62
N PHE A 64 -6.53 24.41 -8.49
CA PHE A 64 -7.09 23.07 -8.66
C PHE A 64 -6.04 22.07 -9.15
N ALA A 65 -5.29 22.43 -10.20
CA ALA A 65 -4.23 21.58 -10.74
C ALA A 65 -3.13 21.31 -9.71
N PHE A 66 -2.70 22.34 -8.98
CA PHE A 66 -1.73 22.21 -7.90
C PHE A 66 -2.20 21.25 -6.81
N LEU A 67 -3.46 21.40 -6.35
CA LEU A 67 -4.04 20.52 -5.33
C LEU A 67 -4.14 19.08 -5.82
N LEU A 68 -4.65 18.87 -7.04
CA LEU A 68 -4.87 17.53 -7.59
C LEU A 68 -3.55 16.77 -7.75
N ILE A 69 -2.55 17.44 -8.33
CA ILE A 69 -1.21 16.88 -8.50
C ILE A 69 -0.58 16.62 -7.13
N GLY A 70 -0.58 17.60 -6.23
CA GLY A 70 0.00 17.47 -4.89
C GLY A 70 -0.62 16.31 -4.11
N ASN A 71 -1.95 16.22 -4.10
CA ASN A 71 -2.67 15.14 -3.41
C ASN A 71 -2.34 13.76 -4.00
N SER A 72 -2.27 13.66 -5.33
CA SER A 72 -1.99 12.40 -6.03
C SER A 72 -0.63 11.79 -5.64
N PHE A 73 0.38 12.62 -5.39
CA PHE A 73 1.70 12.14 -4.96
C PHE A 73 1.79 11.98 -3.44
N PHE A 74 1.17 12.90 -2.68
CA PHE A 74 1.29 12.92 -1.23
C PHE A 74 0.68 11.67 -0.57
N ILE A 75 -0.40 11.12 -1.13
CA ILE A 75 -1.05 9.92 -0.57
C ILE A 75 -0.10 8.70 -0.56
N TYR A 76 0.78 8.58 -1.55
CA TYR A 76 1.78 7.50 -1.59
C TYR A 76 2.83 7.64 -0.49
N ILE A 77 3.30 8.87 -0.23
CA ILE A 77 4.27 9.14 0.83
C ILE A 77 3.68 8.75 2.19
N VAL A 78 2.45 9.21 2.46
CA VAL A 78 1.73 8.87 3.70
C VAL A 78 1.56 7.36 3.83
N GLN A 79 1.16 6.69 2.75
CA GLN A 79 0.95 5.24 2.77
C GLN A 79 2.25 4.47 3.08
N ILE A 80 3.37 4.82 2.44
CA ILE A 80 4.66 4.16 2.67
C ILE A 80 5.11 4.36 4.13
N VAL A 81 5.05 5.58 4.64
CA VAL A 81 5.49 5.89 6.02
C VAL A 81 4.64 5.14 7.04
N MET A 82 3.31 5.13 6.85
CA MET A 82 2.40 4.44 7.76
C MET A 82 2.57 2.92 7.69
N SER A 83 2.69 2.34 6.49
CA SER A 83 2.92 0.90 6.30
C SER A 83 4.23 0.46 6.93
N MET A 84 5.33 1.20 6.71
CA MET A 84 6.63 0.86 7.29
C MET A 84 6.62 0.97 8.83
N SER A 85 5.90 1.94 9.39
CA SER A 85 5.76 2.07 10.84
C SER A 85 4.98 0.92 11.47
N MET A 86 3.97 0.40 10.78
CA MET A 86 3.09 -0.66 11.30
C MET A 86 3.61 -2.06 10.99
N LEU A 87 4.50 -2.22 10.02
CA LEU A 87 5.02 -3.52 9.59
C LEU A 87 5.53 -4.39 10.74
N ILE A 88 6.33 -3.83 11.66
CA ILE A 88 6.85 -4.57 12.82
C ILE A 88 5.72 -4.98 13.76
N HIS A 89 4.71 -4.12 13.91
CA HIS A 89 3.55 -4.40 14.76
C HIS A 89 2.71 -5.53 14.17
N ASP A 90 2.44 -5.48 12.87
CA ASP A 90 1.64 -6.46 12.16
C ASP A 90 2.33 -7.84 12.13
N ASP A 91 3.64 -7.88 11.88
CA ASP A 91 4.43 -9.12 11.92
C ASP A 91 4.50 -9.75 13.31
N ARG A 92 4.58 -8.91 14.36
CA ARG A 92 4.67 -9.37 15.76
C ARG A 92 3.32 -9.82 16.30
N ALA A 93 2.26 -9.04 16.10
CA ALA A 93 1.00 -9.18 16.83
C ALA A 93 -0.15 -9.73 15.98
N HIS A 94 -0.20 -9.38 14.69
CA HIS A 94 -1.34 -9.75 13.86
C HIS A 94 -1.14 -11.10 13.18
N TYR A 95 0.00 -11.28 12.52
CA TYR A 95 0.31 -12.50 11.79
C TYR A 95 1.24 -13.44 12.56
N GLU A 96 1.89 -12.95 13.62
CA GLU A 96 2.83 -13.69 14.46
C GLU A 96 3.85 -14.52 13.64
N VAL A 97 4.29 -14.01 12.49
CA VAL A 97 5.06 -14.79 11.50
C VAL A 97 6.48 -15.05 12.00
N LEU A 98 7.01 -14.17 12.85
CA LEU A 98 8.33 -14.26 13.46
C LEU A 98 8.59 -15.61 14.14
N LYS A 99 7.61 -16.15 14.88
CA LYS A 99 7.76 -17.46 15.56
C LYS A 99 7.80 -18.62 14.56
N HIS A 100 7.05 -18.51 13.46
CA HIS A 100 6.98 -19.55 12.43
C HIS A 100 8.25 -19.59 11.59
N ILE A 101 8.86 -18.43 11.33
CA ILE A 101 10.15 -18.35 10.64
C ILE A 101 11.24 -19.03 11.49
N TYR A 102 11.26 -18.79 12.80
CA TYR A 102 12.20 -19.43 13.72
C TYR A 102 12.12 -20.96 13.75
N LEU A 103 10.91 -21.53 13.58
CA LEU A 103 10.69 -22.98 13.53
C LEU A 103 10.95 -23.58 12.14
N SER A 104 10.99 -22.75 11.10
CA SER A 104 11.21 -23.20 9.73
C SER A 104 12.70 -23.34 9.41
N PRO A 105 13.10 -24.18 8.43
CA PRO A 105 14.48 -24.24 7.95
C PRO A 105 14.95 -22.96 7.23
N SER A 106 14.08 -21.94 7.09
CA SER A 106 14.38 -20.70 6.41
C SER A 106 15.03 -19.69 7.36
N SER A 107 16.09 -19.02 6.92
CA SER A 107 16.77 -18.01 7.75
C SER A 107 16.28 -16.60 7.45
N LEU A 108 16.17 -15.78 8.49
CA LEU A 108 15.86 -14.35 8.42
C LEU A 108 17.00 -13.50 7.82
N THR A 109 18.17 -14.10 7.59
CA THR A 109 19.41 -13.39 7.19
C THR A 109 19.30 -12.64 5.86
N TRP A 110 18.31 -12.99 5.02
CA TRP A 110 18.06 -12.28 3.76
C TRP A 110 17.01 -11.17 3.87
N TYR A 111 16.27 -11.12 4.96
CA TYR A 111 15.23 -10.14 5.24
C TYR A 111 15.74 -8.96 6.08
N ILE A 112 16.74 -9.22 6.94
CA ILE A 112 17.49 -8.23 7.74
C ILE A 112 18.70 -7.75 6.93
#